data_AF-A0A349LW17-F1
#
_entry.id   AF-A0A349LW17-F1
#
_cell.length_a   1.000
_cell.length_b   1.000
_cell.length_c   1.000
_cell.angle_alpha   90.00
_cell.angle_beta   90.00
_cell.angle_gamma   90.00
#
_symmetry.space_group_name_H-M   'P 1'
#
loop_
_entity.id
_entity.type
_entity.pdbx_description
1 polymer ?
#
loop_
_entity_poly.entity_id
_entity_poly.type
_entity_poly.pdbx_seq_one_letter_code
_entity_poly.pdbx_strand_id
1 'polypeptide(L)'
;MNVLTTLVAAGMVLVAGMGHSVAADATAKPQGTERTMLASAYDNKYADGVRLSQQRTSGKAFPIMLEYAKYGEKNAQYLVGTYYLAGIGTEANPMEGLIWLGVALEQKIPDWQRRFDTLTANLTAEQKTLLAQKTAERIALYGVEAQHMRCNLEKRDIRSNTLQYKCKKVRDGSNRVTITEYPELAANAS
;
A
#
# COMPACT_ATOMS: atom_id res chain seq x y z
N MET A 1 20.29 83.00 1.65
CA MET A 1 19.05 82.96 0.84
C MET A 1 19.43 82.54 -0.56
N ASN A 2 19.08 81.32 -0.99
CA ASN A 2 19.25 80.89 -2.38
C ASN A 2 18.18 79.86 -2.78
N VAL A 3 17.15 80.41 -3.43
CA VAL A 3 16.46 80.01 -4.68
C VAL A 3 16.51 78.54 -5.17
N LEU A 4 15.29 77.99 -5.33
CA LEU A 4 14.71 77.06 -6.34
C LEU A 4 15.58 75.96 -6.98
N THR A 5 14.99 74.75 -7.08
CA THR A 5 14.59 74.15 -8.39
C THR A 5 13.80 72.82 -8.26
N THR A 6 12.62 72.82 -8.91
CA THR A 6 11.97 71.78 -9.75
C THR A 6 11.58 70.37 -9.28
N LEU A 7 10.31 70.03 -9.62
CA LEU A 7 9.66 68.73 -9.71
C LEU A 7 10.44 67.68 -10.50
N VAL A 8 10.34 66.40 -10.10
CA VAL A 8 9.95 65.26 -10.97
C VAL A 8 9.15 64.25 -10.15
N ALA A 9 8.00 63.84 -10.68
CA ALA A 9 7.17 62.76 -10.15
C ALA A 9 7.68 61.39 -10.63
N ALA A 10 7.70 60.39 -9.76
CA ALA A 10 7.63 58.98 -10.15
C ALA A 10 7.02 58.20 -8.99
N GLY A 11 5.83 57.64 -9.24
CA GLY A 11 5.11 56.83 -8.27
C GLY A 11 5.85 55.53 -7.96
N MET A 12 5.73 55.10 -6.72
CA MET A 12 6.00 53.72 -6.34
C MET A 12 4.82 53.25 -5.50
N VAL A 13 4.04 52.35 -6.11
CA VAL A 13 2.88 51.69 -5.53
C VAL A 13 3.34 50.85 -4.34
N LEU A 14 2.77 51.12 -3.17
CA LEU A 14 2.82 50.22 -2.00
C LEU A 14 1.95 48.99 -2.30
N VAL A 15 2.58 47.86 -2.65
CA VAL A 15 1.91 46.56 -2.60
C VAL A 15 2.25 45.90 -1.27
N ALA A 16 1.29 45.92 -0.35
CA ALA A 16 1.24 44.98 0.76
C ALA A 16 0.95 43.59 0.16
N GLY A 17 1.93 42.70 0.21
CA GLY A 17 1.79 41.30 -0.20
C GLY A 17 2.17 40.39 0.96
N MET A 18 1.15 39.74 1.52
CA MET A 18 1.23 38.77 2.61
C MET A 18 2.24 37.65 2.33
N GLY A 19 2.94 37.23 3.38
CA GLY A 19 3.75 36.02 3.38
C GLY A 19 2.94 34.81 2.93
N HIS A 20 3.58 33.95 2.15
CA HIS A 20 3.20 32.55 2.04
C HIS A 20 4.49 31.75 2.17
N SER A 21 4.82 31.40 3.42
CA SER A 21 5.57 30.20 3.70
C SER A 21 4.83 29.04 3.07
N VAL A 22 5.33 28.52 1.95
CA VAL A 22 4.84 27.25 1.41
C VAL A 22 5.30 26.19 2.40
N ALA A 23 4.43 25.85 3.36
CA ALA A 23 4.50 24.56 4.01
C ALA A 23 4.41 23.53 2.88
N ALA A 24 5.52 22.82 2.63
CA ALA A 24 5.50 21.67 1.75
C ALA A 24 4.42 20.74 2.29
N ASP A 25 3.40 20.50 1.48
CA ASP A 25 2.26 19.68 1.81
C ASP A 25 2.76 18.27 2.15
N ALA A 26 2.83 17.95 3.44
CA ALA A 26 3.35 16.69 3.96
C ALA A 26 2.39 15.51 3.71
N THR A 27 1.50 15.62 2.73
CA THR A 27 0.42 14.68 2.43
C THR A 27 0.49 14.08 1.03
N ALA A 28 1.48 14.46 0.20
CA ALA A 28 1.64 13.87 -1.12
C ALA A 28 2.15 12.42 -1.01
N LYS A 29 1.36 11.46 -1.52
CA LYS A 29 1.76 10.05 -1.70
C LYS A 29 3.14 10.02 -2.41
N PRO A 30 4.11 9.21 -1.93
CA PRO A 30 5.41 9.13 -2.58
C PRO A 30 5.26 8.73 -4.05
N GLN A 31 6.01 9.39 -4.91
CA GLN A 31 6.01 9.08 -6.33
C GLN A 31 6.57 7.65 -6.52
N GLY A 32 5.75 6.76 -7.07
CA GLY A 32 6.17 5.42 -7.42
C GLY A 32 6.76 5.36 -8.83
N THR A 33 7.62 4.37 -9.08
CA THR A 33 8.18 4.07 -10.40
C THR A 33 7.54 2.82 -10.95
N GLU A 34 6.96 2.91 -12.15
CA GLU A 34 6.38 1.75 -12.82
C GLU A 34 7.47 0.85 -13.40
N ARG A 35 7.28 -0.46 -13.23
CA ARG A 35 8.11 -1.49 -13.85
C ARG A 35 7.21 -2.54 -14.49
N THR A 36 7.53 -2.88 -15.73
CA THR A 36 6.78 -3.87 -16.50
C THR A 36 7.63 -5.13 -16.70
N MET A 37 7.01 -6.31 -16.56
CA MET A 37 7.67 -7.60 -16.74
C MET A 37 6.74 -8.63 -17.38
N LEU A 38 7.30 -9.70 -17.94
CA LEU A 38 6.50 -10.81 -18.47
C LEU A 38 5.63 -11.42 -17.37
N ALA A 39 4.36 -11.67 -17.67
CA ALA A 39 3.44 -12.28 -16.71
C ALA A 39 3.93 -13.67 -16.27
N SER A 40 4.60 -14.43 -17.13
CA SER A 40 5.19 -15.72 -16.77
C SER A 40 6.26 -15.61 -15.68
N ALA A 41 7.15 -14.62 -15.78
CA ALA A 41 8.18 -14.38 -14.76
C ALA A 41 7.54 -13.99 -13.41
N TYR A 42 6.52 -13.13 -13.47
CA TYR A 42 5.73 -12.74 -12.30
C TYR A 42 5.01 -13.94 -11.67
N ASP A 43 4.27 -14.72 -12.46
CA ASP A 43 3.47 -15.85 -11.97
C ASP A 43 4.36 -16.96 -11.40
N ASN A 44 5.48 -17.29 -12.06
CA ASN A 44 6.36 -18.37 -11.64
C ASN A 44 6.96 -18.09 -10.26
N LYS A 45 7.51 -16.89 -10.06
CA LYS A 45 8.08 -16.51 -8.77
C LYS A 45 7.00 -16.39 -7.70
N TYR A 46 5.79 -15.94 -8.06
CA TYR A 46 4.67 -15.94 -7.11
C TYR A 46 4.29 -17.36 -6.68
N ALA A 47 4.16 -18.28 -7.64
CA ALA A 47 3.83 -19.67 -7.40
C ALA A 47 4.88 -20.36 -6.53
N ASP A 48 6.17 -20.04 -6.70
CA ASP A 48 7.25 -20.50 -5.82
C ASP A 48 7.06 -20.02 -4.38
N GLY A 49 6.71 -18.74 -4.18
CA GLY A 49 6.34 -18.23 -2.87
C GLY A 49 5.18 -19.02 -2.27
N VAL A 50 4.12 -19.26 -3.04
CA VAL A 50 2.93 -20.00 -2.57
C VAL A 50 3.30 -21.42 -2.18
N ARG A 51 4.11 -22.11 -2.99
CA ARG A 51 4.61 -23.46 -2.70
C ARG A 51 5.43 -23.49 -1.41
N LEU A 52 6.32 -22.52 -1.21
CA LEU A 52 7.10 -22.41 0.03
C LEU A 52 6.19 -22.13 1.23
N SER A 53 5.13 -21.34 1.07
CA SER A 53 4.21 -20.98 2.16
C SER A 53 3.44 -22.17 2.74
N GLN A 54 3.27 -23.24 1.95
CA GLN A 54 2.61 -24.48 2.40
C GLN A 54 3.46 -25.22 3.44
N GLN A 55 4.76 -24.97 3.50
CA GLN A 55 5.65 -25.47 4.54
C GLN A 55 5.50 -24.56 5.76
N ARG A 56 4.44 -24.78 6.55
CA ARG A 56 3.91 -23.85 7.57
C ARG A 56 4.92 -23.24 8.55
N THR A 57 6.06 -23.89 8.80
CA THR A 57 7.10 -23.42 9.73
C THR A 57 8.31 -22.78 9.02
N SER A 58 8.33 -22.77 7.69
CA SER A 58 9.45 -22.27 6.90
C SER A 58 9.33 -20.77 6.67
N GLY A 59 10.24 -20.00 7.27
CA GLY A 59 10.38 -18.57 7.01
C GLY A 59 10.80 -18.23 5.57
N LYS A 60 11.16 -19.22 4.74
CA LYS A 60 11.67 -19.03 3.37
C LYS A 60 10.67 -18.36 2.43
N ALA A 61 9.37 -18.52 2.69
CA ALA A 61 8.33 -17.88 1.90
C ALA A 61 8.20 -16.39 2.17
N PHE A 62 8.58 -15.92 3.37
CA PHE A 62 8.39 -14.54 3.81
C PHE A 62 8.92 -13.49 2.82
N PRO A 63 10.19 -13.53 2.37
CA PRO A 63 10.71 -12.49 1.48
C PRO A 63 9.95 -12.41 0.15
N ILE A 64 9.61 -13.55 -0.45
CA ILE A 64 8.84 -13.59 -1.70
C ILE A 64 7.42 -13.09 -1.45
N MET A 65 6.78 -13.53 -0.37
CA MET A 65 5.43 -13.09 -0.04
C MET A 65 5.37 -11.60 0.26
N LEU A 66 6.38 -11.04 0.92
CA LEU A 66 6.47 -9.60 1.18
C LEU A 66 6.59 -8.80 -0.12
N GLU A 67 7.42 -9.27 -1.05
CA GLU A 67 7.54 -8.66 -2.39
C GLU A 67 6.19 -8.65 -3.13
N TYR A 68 5.47 -9.78 -3.16
CA TYR A 68 4.19 -9.86 -3.85
C TYR A 68 3.05 -9.16 -3.10
N ALA A 69 3.15 -9.05 -1.78
CA ALA A 69 2.25 -8.23 -0.98
C ALA A 69 2.39 -6.75 -1.34
N LYS A 70 3.63 -6.28 -1.56
CA LYS A 70 3.91 -4.94 -2.10
C LYS A 70 3.37 -4.78 -3.54
N TYR A 71 3.37 -5.84 -4.34
CA TYR A 71 2.76 -5.85 -5.68
C TYR A 71 1.24 -6.00 -5.70
N GLY A 72 0.56 -5.96 -4.56
CA GLY A 72 -0.90 -5.94 -4.48
C GLY A 72 -1.56 -7.30 -4.39
N GLU A 73 -0.81 -8.42 -4.38
CA GLU A 73 -1.39 -9.76 -4.31
C GLU A 73 -2.05 -9.99 -2.95
N LYS A 74 -3.38 -10.11 -2.96
CA LYS A 74 -4.19 -10.15 -1.73
C LYS A 74 -3.92 -11.37 -0.85
N ASN A 75 -3.68 -12.52 -1.48
CA ASN A 75 -3.23 -13.71 -0.76
C ASN A 75 -1.85 -13.51 -0.12
N ALA A 76 -0.93 -12.82 -0.81
CA ALA A 76 0.40 -12.53 -0.27
C ALA A 76 0.30 -11.57 0.92
N GLN A 77 -0.52 -10.52 0.82
CA GLN A 77 -0.80 -9.58 1.92
C GLN A 77 -1.35 -10.29 3.15
N TYR A 78 -2.30 -11.21 2.96
CA TYR A 78 -2.85 -12.01 4.06
C TYR A 78 -1.79 -12.92 4.71
N LEU A 79 -0.93 -13.56 3.90
CA LEU A 79 0.14 -14.43 4.39
C LEU A 79 1.22 -13.65 5.14
N VAL A 80 1.66 -12.52 4.60
CA VAL A 80 2.62 -11.62 5.26
C VAL A 80 2.08 -11.12 6.59
N GLY A 81 0.80 -10.72 6.63
CA GLY A 81 0.14 -10.35 7.88
C GLY A 81 0.20 -11.47 8.92
N THR A 82 -0.05 -12.71 8.48
CA THR A 82 0.06 -13.90 9.34
C THR A 82 1.50 -14.19 9.78
N TYR A 83 2.49 -13.97 8.90
CA TYR A 83 3.90 -14.17 9.23
C TYR A 83 4.42 -13.16 10.25
N TYR A 84 4.05 -11.89 10.14
CA TYR A 84 4.38 -10.89 11.14
C TYR A 84 3.72 -11.18 12.50
N LEU A 85 2.47 -11.65 12.51
CA LEU A 85 1.81 -12.06 13.76
C LEU A 85 2.53 -13.24 14.45
N ALA A 86 3.11 -14.14 13.67
CA ALA A 86 3.72 -15.38 14.16
C ALA A 86 5.25 -15.34 14.27
N GLY A 87 5.92 -14.29 13.76
CA GLY A 87 7.39 -14.25 13.66
C GLY A 87 7.98 -15.32 12.72
N ILE A 88 7.29 -15.64 11.62
CA ILE A 88 7.75 -16.68 10.67
C ILE A 88 8.57 -16.04 9.56
N GLY A 89 9.89 -16.30 9.56
CA GLY A 89 10.82 -15.73 8.56
C GLY A 89 11.12 -14.25 8.74
N THR A 90 10.62 -13.65 9.83
CA THR A 90 10.83 -12.27 10.26
C THR A 90 10.62 -12.18 11.77
N GLU A 91 10.97 -11.07 12.39
CA GLU A 91 10.63 -10.81 13.78
C GLU A 91 9.11 -10.63 13.94
N ALA A 92 8.56 -11.09 15.06
CA ALA A 92 7.15 -10.90 15.34
C ALA A 92 6.84 -9.41 15.48
N ASN A 93 5.90 -8.93 14.67
CA ASN A 93 5.41 -7.56 14.73
C ASN A 93 3.88 -7.57 14.57
N PRO A 94 3.13 -7.69 15.68
CA PRO A 94 1.68 -7.82 15.61
C PRO A 94 0.98 -6.64 14.92
N MET A 95 1.48 -5.42 15.14
CA MET A 95 0.88 -4.23 14.53
C MET A 95 1.02 -4.25 13.01
N GLU A 96 2.23 -4.53 12.53
CA GLU A 96 2.54 -4.70 11.11
C GLU A 96 1.72 -5.83 10.48
N GLY A 97 1.55 -6.93 11.23
CA GLY A 97 0.72 -8.05 10.83
C GLY A 97 -0.73 -7.66 10.60
N LEU A 98 -1.33 -6.92 11.54
CA LEU A 98 -2.70 -6.42 11.40
C LEU A 98 -2.84 -5.44 10.24
N ILE A 99 -1.87 -4.56 10.01
CA ILE A 99 -1.90 -3.62 8.87
C ILE A 99 -1.99 -4.40 7.55
N TRP A 100 -1.11 -5.38 7.34
CA TRP A 100 -1.14 -6.22 6.13
C TRP A 100 -2.42 -7.04 5.97
N LEU A 101 -2.96 -7.58 7.07
CA LEU A 101 -4.27 -8.23 7.05
C LEU A 101 -5.38 -7.26 6.63
N GLY A 102 -5.34 -6.01 7.10
CA GLY A 102 -6.27 -4.96 6.73
C GLY A 102 -6.23 -4.64 5.22
N VAL A 103 -5.04 -4.55 4.61
CA VAL A 103 -4.91 -4.34 3.15
C VAL A 103 -5.51 -5.50 2.34
N ALA A 104 -5.35 -6.73 2.84
CA ALA A 104 -5.89 -7.92 2.18
C ALA A 104 -7.43 -7.92 2.12
N LEU A 105 -8.12 -7.17 2.98
CA LEU A 105 -9.58 -7.10 3.03
C LEU A 105 -10.23 -6.46 1.80
N GLU A 106 -9.46 -5.77 0.93
CA GLU A 106 -9.96 -5.34 -0.39
C GLU A 106 -10.46 -6.52 -1.25
N GLN A 107 -10.00 -7.75 -0.97
CA GLN A 107 -10.47 -8.99 -1.60
C GLN A 107 -11.90 -9.39 -1.12
N LYS A 108 -12.38 -8.87 0.01
CA LYS A 108 -13.73 -9.14 0.56
C LYS A 108 -14.01 -10.62 0.83
N ILE A 109 -13.02 -11.34 1.39
CA ILE A 109 -13.21 -12.73 1.82
C ILE A 109 -13.81 -12.74 3.23
N PRO A 110 -15.02 -13.30 3.43
CA PRO A 110 -15.71 -13.25 4.74
C PRO A 110 -14.88 -13.85 5.88
N ASP A 111 -14.14 -14.92 5.61
CA ASP A 111 -13.31 -15.57 6.63
C ASP A 111 -12.11 -14.69 7.03
N TRP A 112 -11.55 -13.91 6.10
CA TRP A 112 -10.45 -12.99 6.40
C TRP A 112 -10.95 -11.80 7.22
N GLN A 113 -12.13 -11.27 6.88
CA GLN A 113 -12.78 -10.22 7.66
C GLN A 113 -13.03 -10.71 9.09
N ARG A 114 -13.65 -11.88 9.25
CA ARG A 114 -13.94 -12.45 10.57
C ARG A 114 -12.67 -12.65 11.39
N ARG A 115 -11.58 -13.12 10.77
CA ARG A 115 -10.28 -13.25 11.44
C ARG A 115 -9.76 -11.88 11.90
N PHE A 116 -9.79 -10.88 11.04
CA PHE A 116 -9.34 -9.53 11.36
C PHE A 116 -10.16 -8.93 12.52
N ASP A 117 -11.48 -9.08 12.48
CA ASP A 117 -12.39 -8.61 13.54
C ASP A 117 -12.05 -9.26 14.88
N THR A 118 -11.83 -10.58 14.91
CA THR A 118 -11.41 -11.30 16.12
C THR A 118 -10.06 -10.81 16.65
N LEU A 119 -9.07 -10.62 15.77
CA LEU A 119 -7.73 -10.17 16.17
C LEU A 119 -7.72 -8.71 16.67
N THR A 120 -8.70 -7.90 16.26
CA THR A 120 -8.78 -6.48 16.61
C THR A 120 -9.86 -6.15 17.65
N ALA A 121 -10.61 -7.16 18.11
CA ALA A 121 -11.77 -6.99 19.00
C ALA A 121 -11.42 -6.20 20.27
N ASN A 122 -10.29 -6.55 20.90
CA ASN A 122 -9.84 -6.00 22.18
C ASN A 122 -8.96 -4.74 22.06
N LEU A 123 -8.72 -4.23 20.85
CA LEU A 123 -7.98 -2.98 20.68
C LEU A 123 -8.78 -1.78 21.21
N THR A 124 -8.08 -0.84 21.83
CA THR A 124 -8.67 0.44 22.25
C THR A 124 -9.13 1.26 21.04
N ALA A 125 -9.98 2.27 21.26
CA ALA A 125 -10.40 3.17 20.20
C ALA A 125 -9.21 3.88 19.52
N GLU A 126 -8.21 4.26 20.32
CA GLU A 126 -6.97 4.87 19.84
C GLU A 126 -6.16 3.89 18.96
N GLN A 127 -5.97 2.65 19.42
CA GLN A 127 -5.27 1.61 18.65
C GLN A 127 -5.99 1.28 17.34
N LYS A 128 -7.33 1.22 17.36
CA LYS A 128 -8.14 1.02 16.14
C LYS A 128 -7.98 2.18 15.15
N THR A 129 -7.92 3.41 15.66
CA THR A 129 -7.69 4.61 14.84
C THR A 129 -6.31 4.57 14.19
N LEU A 130 -5.27 4.26 14.97
CA LEU A 130 -3.91 4.12 14.45
C LEU A 130 -3.81 3.00 13.41
N LEU A 131 -4.40 1.84 13.68
CA LEU A 131 -4.45 0.72 12.75
C LEU A 131 -5.13 1.11 11.44
N ALA A 132 -6.28 1.79 11.52
CA ALA A 132 -7.02 2.25 10.35
C ALA A 132 -6.19 3.25 9.52
N GLN A 133 -5.55 4.22 10.18
CA GLN A 133 -4.66 5.18 9.54
C GLN A 133 -3.51 4.47 8.82
N LYS A 134 -2.77 3.61 9.51
CA LYS A 134 -1.61 2.90 8.96
C LYS A 134 -2.01 1.91 7.86
N THR A 135 -3.20 1.34 7.93
CA THR A 135 -3.77 0.50 6.87
C THR A 135 -4.11 1.33 5.63
N ALA A 136 -4.68 2.53 5.79
CA ALA A 136 -4.96 3.42 4.68
C ALA A 136 -3.67 3.88 3.98
N GLU A 137 -2.64 4.25 4.75
CA GLU A 137 -1.29 4.55 4.22
C GLU A 137 -0.75 3.35 3.41
N ARG A 138 -0.93 2.12 3.91
CA ARG A 138 -0.49 0.90 3.22
C ARG A 138 -1.27 0.61 1.93
N ILE A 139 -2.59 0.78 1.96
CA ILE A 139 -3.46 0.63 0.78
C ILE A 139 -3.07 1.65 -0.30
N ALA A 140 -2.73 2.88 0.08
CA ALA A 140 -2.31 3.90 -0.87
C ALA A 140 -1.05 3.50 -1.67
N LEU A 141 -0.17 2.66 -1.11
CA LEU A 141 1.04 2.17 -1.78
C LEU A 141 0.85 0.79 -2.44
N TYR A 142 0.21 -0.13 -1.74
CA TYR A 142 0.22 -1.55 -2.10
C TYR A 142 -1.20 -2.12 -2.29
N GLY A 143 -2.23 -1.28 -2.30
CA GLY A 143 -3.63 -1.66 -2.52
C GLY A 143 -3.98 -1.97 -3.97
N VAL A 144 -5.26 -2.23 -4.23
CA VAL A 144 -5.76 -2.61 -5.56
C VAL A 144 -5.43 -1.55 -6.62
N GLU A 145 -5.78 -0.31 -6.34
CA GLU A 145 -5.59 0.81 -7.28
C GLU A 145 -4.10 1.10 -7.51
N ALA A 146 -3.34 1.21 -6.42
CA ALA A 146 -1.92 1.55 -6.44
C ALA A 146 -1.04 0.55 -7.20
N GLN A 147 -1.54 -0.67 -7.41
CA GLN A 147 -0.82 -1.78 -8.04
C GLN A 147 -1.51 -2.27 -9.33
N HIS A 148 -2.38 -1.47 -9.94
CA HIS A 148 -3.04 -1.79 -11.22
C HIS A 148 -3.76 -3.15 -11.18
N MET A 149 -4.39 -3.47 -10.05
CA MET A 149 -5.15 -4.70 -9.88
C MET A 149 -6.58 -4.50 -10.38
N ARG A 150 -7.21 -5.57 -10.86
CA ARG A 150 -8.64 -5.59 -11.17
C ARG A 150 -9.33 -6.60 -10.30
N CYS A 151 -10.45 -6.22 -9.70
CA CYS A 151 -11.28 -7.10 -8.90
C CYS A 151 -12.63 -7.32 -9.56
N ASN A 152 -13.10 -8.56 -9.56
CA ASN A 152 -14.41 -8.92 -10.09
C ASN A 152 -15.00 -10.10 -9.32
N LEU A 153 -16.33 -10.25 -9.38
CA LEU A 153 -16.99 -11.45 -8.88
C LEU A 153 -16.72 -12.61 -9.84
N GLU A 154 -16.22 -13.71 -9.31
CA GLU A 154 -15.94 -14.95 -10.05
C GLU A 154 -16.42 -16.15 -9.23
N LYS A 155 -16.67 -17.29 -9.88
CA LYS A 155 -16.92 -18.54 -9.15
C LYS A 155 -15.69 -18.90 -8.31
N ARG A 156 -15.90 -19.30 -7.05
CA ARG A 156 -14.83 -19.71 -6.14
C ARG A 156 -14.01 -20.87 -6.70
N ASP A 157 -14.70 -21.84 -7.29
CA ASP A 157 -14.14 -23.02 -7.93
C ASP A 157 -15.04 -23.47 -9.07
N ILE A 158 -14.54 -24.35 -9.95
CA ILE A 158 -15.24 -24.78 -11.17
C ILE A 158 -16.61 -25.42 -10.84
N ARG A 159 -16.73 -26.06 -9.68
CA ARG A 159 -17.91 -26.86 -9.29
C ARG A 159 -18.87 -26.09 -8.38
N SER A 160 -18.49 -24.91 -7.90
CA SER A 160 -19.30 -24.09 -7.01
C SER A 160 -20.04 -22.99 -7.75
N ASN A 161 -21.28 -22.73 -7.33
CA ASN A 161 -22.03 -21.54 -7.72
C ASN A 161 -21.79 -20.36 -6.76
N THR A 162 -20.99 -20.55 -5.72
CA THR A 162 -20.59 -19.47 -4.81
C THR A 162 -19.65 -18.52 -5.54
N LEU A 163 -20.05 -17.26 -5.61
CA LEU A 163 -19.21 -16.19 -6.13
C LEU A 163 -18.29 -15.67 -5.02
N GLN A 164 -17.07 -15.31 -5.41
CA GLN A 164 -16.06 -14.70 -4.58
C GLN A 164 -15.52 -13.47 -5.30
N TYR A 165 -15.36 -12.37 -4.57
CA TYR A 165 -14.70 -11.18 -5.09
C TYR A 165 -13.19 -11.46 -5.15
N LYS A 166 -12.61 -11.40 -6.35
CA LYS A 166 -11.22 -11.77 -6.58
C LYS A 166 -10.48 -10.66 -7.31
N CYS A 167 -9.48 -10.09 -6.64
CA CYS A 167 -8.52 -9.18 -7.22
C CYS A 167 -7.37 -9.96 -7.87
N LYS A 168 -6.98 -9.55 -9.07
CA LYS A 168 -5.89 -10.14 -9.85
C LYS A 168 -5.08 -9.04 -10.54
N LYS A 169 -3.80 -9.29 -10.75
CA LYS A 169 -2.94 -8.43 -11.56
C LYS A 169 -3.47 -8.35 -13.00
N VAL A 170 -3.58 -7.14 -13.53
CA VAL A 170 -3.99 -6.90 -14.92
C VAL A 170 -2.83 -7.23 -15.86
N ARG A 171 -3.16 -7.82 -17.02
CA ARG A 171 -2.19 -8.13 -18.08
C ARG A 171 -2.48 -7.29 -19.31
N ASP A 172 -1.43 -6.80 -19.95
CA ASP A 172 -1.53 -6.09 -21.23
C ASP A 172 -1.67 -7.06 -22.42
N GLY A 173 -1.83 -6.52 -23.64
CA GLY A 173 -1.94 -7.30 -24.87
C GLY A 173 -0.68 -8.09 -25.25
N SER A 174 0.46 -7.82 -24.61
CA SER A 174 1.70 -8.58 -24.77
C SER A 174 1.94 -9.56 -23.61
N ASN A 175 0.93 -9.84 -22.80
CA ASN A 175 1.00 -10.71 -21.62
C ASN A 175 2.09 -10.27 -20.62
N ARG A 176 2.20 -8.97 -20.39
CA ARG A 176 3.03 -8.38 -19.33
C ARG A 176 2.17 -7.85 -18.21
N VAL A 177 2.78 -7.70 -17.04
CA VAL A 177 2.20 -7.05 -15.87
C VAL A 177 3.01 -5.82 -15.52
N THR A 178 2.32 -4.78 -15.03
CA THR A 178 2.94 -3.57 -14.51
C THR A 178 2.78 -3.54 -12.99
N ILE A 179 3.85 -3.24 -12.29
CA ILE A 179 3.88 -2.99 -10.85
C ILE A 179 4.36 -1.56 -10.62
N THR A 180 3.94 -0.96 -9.51
CA THR A 180 4.49 0.33 -9.06
C THR A 180 5.38 0.08 -7.86
N GLU A 181 6.65 0.49 -7.96
CA GLU A 181 7.60 0.45 -6.84
C GLU A 181 7.61 1.77 -6.12
N TYR A 182 7.51 1.73 -4.80
CA TYR A 182 7.66 2.90 -3.97
C TYR A 182 9.04 2.84 -3.31
N PRO A 183 9.76 3.97 -3.23
CA PRO A 183 10.95 4.03 -2.39
C PRO A 183 10.54 3.59 -0.98
N GLU A 184 11.35 2.75 -0.34
CA GLU A 184 11.07 2.38 1.04
C GLU A 184 11.08 3.66 1.87
N LEU A 185 9.89 4.11 2.29
CA LEU A 185 9.76 5.14 3.30
C LEU A 185 10.48 4.55 4.51
N ALA A 186 11.66 5.09 4.82
CA ALA A 186 12.43 4.66 5.98
C ALA A 186 11.44 4.53 7.13
N ALA A 187 11.34 3.32 7.70
CA ALA A 187 10.61 3.13 8.94
C ALA A 187 11.24 4.11 9.91
N ASN A 188 10.55 5.21 10.19
CA ASN A 188 10.99 6.20 11.15
C ASN A 188 11.08 5.47 12.48
N ALA A 189 12.30 5.04 12.81
CA ALA A 189 12.68 4.53 14.10
C ALA A 189 12.22 5.58 15.12
N SER A 190 11.21 5.19 15.90
CA SER A 190 10.80 5.86 17.13
C SER A 190 11.28 5.00 18.28
#